data_AF-A0A4U3KDM0-F1
#
_entry.id   AF-A0A4U3KDM0-F1
#
_cell.length_a   1.000
_cell.length_b   1.000
_cell.length_c   1.000
_cell.angle_alpha   90.00
_cell.angle_beta   90.00
_cell.angle_gamma   90.00
#
_symmetry.space_group_name_H-M   'P 1'
#
loop_
_entity.id
_entity.type
_entity.pdbx_description
1 polymer ?
#
loop_
_entity_poly.entity_id
_entity_poly.type
_entity_poly.pdbx_seq_one_letter_code
_entity_poly.pdbx_strand_id
1 'polypeptide(L)'
;MSTVILAEKPSQALAYASALKQSTKKDGYFEIKDPLFTDETFITFGFGHLVELAEPGHYDEKWQNWKLESLPIFPDRYDFEVAKDKGKQFKIVAELLKKANTII
;
A
#
# COMPACT_ATOMS: atom_id res chain seq x y z
N MET A 1 12.14 16.87 8.27
CA MET A 1 12.04 15.67 7.42
C MET A 1 10.79 14.91 7.85
N SER A 2 10.40 13.83 7.16
CA SER A 2 9.25 13.01 7.55
C SER A 2 9.57 11.51 7.52
N THR A 3 9.07 10.79 8.52
CA THR A 3 9.17 9.33 8.63
C THR A 3 7.79 8.71 8.45
N VAL A 4 7.69 7.68 7.61
CA VAL A 4 6.45 6.92 7.42
C VAL A 4 6.71 5.45 7.75
N ILE A 5 5.97 4.93 8.72
CA ILE A 5 5.95 3.51 9.08
C ILE A 5 4.79 2.84 8.33
N LEU A 6 5.07 1.82 7.53
CA LEU A 6 4.06 1.06 6.79
C LEU A 6 3.81 -0.32 7.43
N ALA A 7 2.67 -0.47 8.10
CA ALA A 7 2.22 -1.75 8.61
C ALA A 7 1.48 -2.59 7.54
N GLU A 8 1.39 -3.91 7.74
CA GLU A 8 0.69 -4.84 6.85
C GLU A 8 -0.84 -4.75 6.99
N LYS A 9 -1.33 -4.43 8.19
CA LYS A 9 -2.75 -4.40 8.51
C LYS A 9 -3.13 -3.31 9.53
N PRO A 10 -4.42 -2.90 9.58
CA PRO A 10 -4.87 -1.82 10.48
C PRO A 10 -4.63 -2.11 11.96
N SER A 11 -4.77 -3.37 12.39
CA SER A 11 -4.56 -3.77 13.78
C SER A 11 -3.10 -3.68 14.20
N GLN A 12 -2.16 -3.92 13.28
CA GLN A 12 -0.72 -3.75 13.53
C GLN A 12 -0.34 -2.28 13.65
N ALA A 13 -0.83 -1.42 12.75
CA ALA A 13 -0.63 0.02 12.86
C ALA A 13 -1.19 0.59 14.16
N LEU A 14 -2.37 0.11 14.59
CA LEU A 14 -2.95 0.49 15.87
C LEU A 14 -2.05 0.08 17.04
N ALA A 15 -1.53 -1.15 17.05
CA ALA A 15 -0.62 -1.61 18.10
C ALA A 15 0.64 -0.74 18.20
N TYR A 16 1.20 -0.32 17.05
CA TYR A 16 2.34 0.60 17.03
C TYR A 16 1.97 1.99 17.55
N ALA A 17 0.85 2.55 17.07
CA ALA A 17 0.39 3.87 17.49
C ALA A 17 0.03 3.94 18.98
N SER A 18 -0.46 2.84 19.56
CA SER A 18 -0.79 2.74 20.99
C SER A 18 0.43 2.59 21.90
N ALA A 19 1.57 2.14 21.36
CA ALA A 19 2.82 2.01 22.13
C ALA A 19 3.59 3.34 22.25
N LEU A 20 3.21 4.37 21.49
CA LEU A 20 3.88 5.66 21.41
C LEU A 20 3.16 6.72 22.25
N LYS A 21 3.88 7.77 22.67
CA LYS A 21 3.39 8.77 23.62
C LYS A 21 2.08 9.43 23.22
N GLN A 22 1.98 9.89 21.97
CA GLN A 22 0.77 10.52 21.46
C GLN A 22 0.55 10.13 20.00
N SER A 23 -0.65 9.63 19.73
CA SER A 23 -1.10 9.31 18.38
C SER A 23 -2.46 9.95 18.08
N THR A 24 -2.60 10.48 16.88
CA THR A 24 -3.87 11.03 16.37
C THR A 24 -4.33 10.19 15.19
N LYS A 25 -5.48 9.53 15.31
CA LYS A 25 -6.06 8.73 14.23
C LYS A 25 -6.59 9.65 13.13
N LYS A 26 -6.23 9.34 11.89
CA LYS A 26 -6.77 9.92 10.66
C LYS A 26 -7.37 8.81 9.79
N ASP A 27 -7.95 9.20 8.67
CA ASP A 27 -8.46 8.26 7.68
C ASP A 27 -7.29 7.56 6.97
N GLY A 28 -7.07 6.27 7.27
CA GLY A 28 -6.02 5.44 6.66
C GLY A 28 -4.62 5.55 7.25
N TYR A 29 -4.40 6.33 8.31
CA TYR A 29 -3.10 6.46 9.00
C TYR A 29 -3.24 7.08 10.40
N PHE A 30 -2.12 7.17 11.12
CA PHE A 30 -1.97 7.84 12.40
C PHE A 30 -0.85 8.86 12.32
N GLU A 31 -1.05 10.03 12.91
CA GLU A 31 0.01 11.01 13.16
C GLU A 31 0.62 10.73 14.53
N ILE A 32 1.95 10.70 14.61
CA ILE A 32 2.69 10.35 15.82
C ILE A 32 3.45 11.57 16.34
N LYS A 33 3.38 11.77 17.65
CA LYS A 33 4.24 12.69 18.41
C LYS A 33 4.91 11.90 19.53
N ASP A 34 6.17 11.55 19.33
CA ASP A 34 6.97 10.80 20.28
C ASP A 34 8.42 11.29 20.26
N PRO A 35 9.10 11.49 21.40
CA PRO A 35 10.51 11.90 21.46
C PRO A 35 11.48 10.96 20.73
N LEU A 36 11.08 9.72 20.45
CA LEU A 36 11.85 8.79 19.62
C LEU A 36 12.02 9.29 18.18
N PHE A 37 11.13 10.17 17.72
CA PHE A 37 11.17 10.75 16.38
C PHE A 37 11.39 12.25 16.48
N THR A 38 12.48 12.73 15.87
CA THR A 38 12.78 14.17 15.75
C THR A 38 11.97 14.86 14.66
N ASP A 39 11.40 14.07 13.76
CA ASP A 39 10.71 14.49 12.54
C ASP A 39 9.22 14.15 12.59
N GLU A 40 8.44 14.75 11.69
CA GLU A 40 7.03 14.40 11.51
C GLU A 40 6.91 12.90 11.19
N THR A 41 6.11 12.19 11.97
CA THR A 41 6.02 10.73 11.85
C THR A 41 4.57 10.30 11.63
N PHE A 42 4.38 9.43 10.64
CA PHE A 42 3.09 8.87 10.29
C PHE A 42 3.15 7.34 10.30
N ILE A 43 2.11 6.69 10.79
CA ILE A 43 1.94 5.23 10.67
C ILE A 43 0.76 4.97 9.75
N THR A 44 1.00 4.36 8.60
CA THR A 44 -0.06 3.91 7.68
C THR A 44 -0.04 2.39 7.58
N PHE A 45 -0.98 1.83 6.83
CA PHE A 45 -1.15 0.38 6.76
C PHE A 45 -1.74 -0.08 5.43
N GLY A 46 -1.38 -1.29 5.03
CA GLY A 46 -2.18 -2.09 4.11
C GLY A 46 -3.38 -2.74 4.80
N PHE A 47 -4.11 -3.56 4.06
CA PHE A 47 -4.99 -4.58 4.59
C PHE A 47 -4.97 -5.75 3.61
N GLY A 48 -3.95 -6.62 3.81
CA GLY A 48 -3.47 -7.52 2.78
C GLY A 48 -2.83 -6.74 1.61
N HIS A 49 -2.79 -7.37 0.43
CA HIS A 49 -2.16 -6.75 -0.75
C HIS A 49 -2.98 -5.58 -1.28
N LEU A 50 -2.39 -4.39 -1.38
CA LEU A 50 -3.01 -3.21 -1.98
C LEU A 50 -2.99 -3.24 -3.52
N VAL A 51 -2.13 -4.09 -4.08
CA VAL A 51 -1.98 -4.32 -5.51
C VAL A 51 -2.11 -5.80 -5.81
N GLU A 52 -2.55 -6.11 -7.01
CA GLU A 52 -2.70 -7.47 -7.54
C GLU A 52 -2.05 -7.56 -8.92
N LEU A 53 -1.81 -8.78 -9.42
CA LEU A 53 -1.30 -8.95 -10.77
C LEU A 53 -2.33 -8.44 -11.78
N ALA A 54 -1.85 -7.74 -12.82
CA ALA A 54 -2.69 -7.38 -13.94
C ALA A 54 -3.27 -8.63 -14.61
N GLU A 55 -4.51 -8.55 -15.06
CA GLU A 55 -5.17 -9.65 -15.76
C GLU A 55 -4.55 -9.86 -17.16
N PRO A 56 -4.63 -11.07 -17.75
CA PRO A 56 -4.11 -11.33 -19.09
C PRO A 56 -4.52 -10.30 -20.16
N GLY A 57 -5.78 -9.83 -20.12
CA GLY A 57 -6.28 -8.83 -21.05
C GLY A 57 -5.62 -7.45 -20.95
N HIS A 58 -4.84 -7.17 -19.89
CA HIS A 58 -4.01 -5.97 -19.76
C HIS A 58 -2.83 -6.00 -20.73
N TYR A 59 -2.23 -7.18 -20.91
CA TYR A 59 -0.99 -7.34 -21.68
C TYR A 59 -1.26 -7.48 -23.18
N ASP A 60 -2.36 -8.15 -23.55
CA ASP A 60 -2.74 -8.35 -24.94
C ASP A 60 -4.27 -8.47 -25.05
N GLU A 61 -4.89 -7.70 -25.94
CA GLU A 61 -6.33 -7.72 -26.18
C GLU A 61 -6.81 -9.14 -26.57
N LYS A 62 -5.97 -9.94 -27.24
CA LYS A 62 -6.29 -11.32 -27.60
C LYS A 62 -6.51 -12.23 -26.38
N TRP A 63 -6.00 -11.86 -25.21
CA TRP A 63 -6.14 -12.59 -23.95
C TRP A 63 -7.34 -12.14 -23.11
N GLN A 64 -8.11 -11.14 -23.57
CA GLN A 64 -9.41 -10.80 -22.97
C GLN A 64 -10.39 -11.99 -23.04
N ASN A 65 -10.30 -12.80 -24.10
CA ASN A 65 -11.13 -13.98 -24.31
C ASN A 65 -10.29 -15.26 -24.19
N TRP A 66 -10.74 -16.19 -23.33
CA TRP A 66 -10.01 -17.42 -23.06
C TRP A 66 -10.12 -18.40 -24.24
N LYS A 67 -8.96 -18.85 -24.74
CA LYS A 67 -8.83 -19.87 -25.79
C LYS A 67 -7.73 -20.85 -25.41
N LEU A 68 -7.94 -22.14 -25.64
CA LEU A 68 -6.95 -23.18 -25.36
C LEU A 68 -5.64 -22.95 -26.14
N GLU A 69 -5.74 -22.44 -27.37
CA GLU A 69 -4.61 -22.11 -28.25
C GLU A 69 -3.72 -20.99 -27.69
N SER A 70 -4.27 -20.12 -26.83
CA SER A 70 -3.55 -19.02 -26.21
C SER A 70 -2.80 -19.44 -24.93
N LEU A 71 -2.97 -20.69 -24.50
CA LEU A 71 -2.35 -21.20 -23.28
C LEU A 71 -1.04 -21.95 -23.57
N PRO A 72 -0.06 -21.88 -22.66
CA PRO A 72 -0.05 -21.08 -21.44
C PRO A 72 0.25 -19.59 -21.70
N ILE A 73 -0.31 -18.70 -20.87
CA ILE A 73 -0.06 -17.25 -20.95
C ILE A 73 1.13 -16.90 -20.06
N PHE A 74 2.18 -16.35 -20.66
CA PHE A 74 3.36 -15.84 -19.97
C PHE A 74 3.69 -14.44 -20.50
N PRO A 75 3.33 -13.37 -19.76
CA PRO A 75 3.74 -12.01 -20.12
C PRO A 75 5.26 -11.87 -20.01
N ASP A 76 5.87 -11.03 -20.88
CA ASP A 76 7.30 -10.72 -20.81
C ASP A 76 7.70 -10.03 -19.49
N ARG A 77 6.76 -9.29 -18.91
CA ARG A 77 6.86 -8.64 -17.61
C ARG A 77 5.51 -8.75 -16.90
N TYR A 78 5.57 -9.02 -15.60
CA TYR A 78 4.39 -8.97 -14.74
C TYR A 78 4.16 -7.53 -14.27
N ASP A 79 2.97 -7.02 -14.56
CA ASP A 79 2.50 -5.72 -14.09
C ASP A 79 1.52 -5.89 -12.92
N PHE A 80 1.43 -4.83 -12.12
CA PHE A 80 0.58 -4.79 -10.92
C PHE A 80 -0.43 -3.68 -11.04
N GLU A 81 -1.67 -3.98 -10.67
CA GLU A 81 -2.79 -3.05 -10.63
C GLU A 81 -3.24 -2.82 -9.20
N VAL A 82 -3.88 -1.69 -8.92
CA VAL A 82 -4.47 -1.44 -7.61
C VAL A 82 -5.74 -2.27 -7.48
N ALA A 83 -5.84 -3.06 -6.42
CA ALA A 83 -7.03 -3.86 -6.17
C ALA A 83 -8.28 -2.96 -6.08
N LYS A 84 -9.37 -3.37 -6.74
CA LYS A 84 -10.56 -2.52 -6.98
C LYS A 84 -11.16 -1.91 -5.69
N ASP A 85 -11.14 -2.64 -4.59
CA ASP A 85 -11.66 -2.21 -3.28
C ASP A 85 -10.67 -1.39 -2.44
N LYS A 86 -9.41 -1.27 -2.90
CA LYS A 86 -8.30 -0.70 -2.11
C LYS A 86 -7.75 0.62 -2.64
N GLY A 87 -8.34 1.15 -3.71
CA GLY A 87 -7.90 2.39 -4.37
C GLY A 87 -7.73 3.58 -3.41
N LYS A 88 -8.66 3.77 -2.47
CA LYS A 88 -8.59 4.86 -1.48
C LYS A 88 -7.36 4.71 -0.57
N GLN A 89 -7.17 3.52 0.01
CA GLN A 89 -6.06 3.29 0.93
C GLN A 89 -4.71 3.30 0.20
N PHE A 90 -4.64 2.72 -1.00
CA PHE A 90 -3.46 2.79 -1.85
C PHE A 90 -3.05 4.24 -2.12
N LYS A 91 -4.01 5.12 -2.43
CA LYS A 91 -3.73 6.54 -2.64
C LYS A 91 -3.14 7.21 -1.39
N ILE A 92 -3.71 6.96 -0.22
CA ILE A 92 -3.21 7.50 1.06
C ILE A 92 -1.78 7.02 1.32
N VAL A 93 -1.54 5.72 1.22
CA VAL A 93 -0.21 5.13 1.40
C VAL A 93 0.79 5.72 0.39
N ALA A 94 0.43 5.78 -0.89
CA ALA A 94 1.29 6.31 -1.93
C ALA A 94 1.63 7.79 -1.72
N GLU A 95 0.67 8.62 -1.28
CA GLU A 95 0.90 10.04 -0.99
C GLU A 95 1.83 10.24 0.22
N LEU A 96 1.68 9.44 1.27
CA LEU A 96 2.56 9.49 2.44
C LEU A 96 3.99 9.04 2.09
N LEU A 97 4.13 7.89 1.42
CA LEU A 97 5.44 7.34 1.05
C LEU A 97 6.20 8.26 0.08
N LYS A 98 5.51 8.89 -0.88
CA LYS A 98 6.15 9.84 -1.81
C LYS A 98 6.69 11.10 -1.14
N LYS A 99 6.12 11.49 0.00
CA LYS A 99 6.57 12.65 0.79
C LYS A 99 7.56 12.29 1.89
N ALA A 100 7.75 10.99 2.14
CA ALA A 100 8.61 10.48 3.20
C ALA A 100 10.09 10.70 2.86
N ASN A 101 10.88 11.11 3.86
CA ASN A 101 12.33 11.05 3.80
C ASN A 101 12.84 9.68 4.27
N THR A 102 12.15 9.10 5.24
CA THR A 102 12.47 7.78 5.81
C THR A 102 11.23 6.90 5.75
N ILE A 103 11.38 5.68 5.25
CA ILE A 103 10.32 4.67 5.22
C ILE A 103 10.76 3.49 6.07
N ILE A 104 9.89 3.06 6.99
CA ILE A 104 10.08 1.92 7.90
C ILE A 104 9.01 0.88 7.63
#